data_AF-A0A3Q0FBP5-F1
#
_entry.id   AF-A0A3Q0FBP5-F1
#
_cell.length_a   1.000
_cell.length_b   1.000
_cell.length_c   1.000
_cell.angle_alpha   90.00
_cell.angle_beta   90.00
_cell.angle_gamma   90.00
#
_symmetry.space_group_name_H-M   'P 1'
#
loop_
_entity.id
_entity.type
_entity.pdbx_description
1 polymer ?
#
loop_
_entity_poly.entity_id
_entity_poly.type
_entity_poly.pdbx_seq_one_letter_code
_entity_poly.pdbx_strand_id
1 'polypeptide(L)'
;MRMESGTAIGITIATPGFIRTDLTLKAKFELKDVMRIVPMGSASECAKAIVESACRGDMYVTYPSWYRVLFPWKVLHPQFVDWAFNLIFPNKSAMKGNLMMPEHKAE
;
A
#
# COMPACT_ATOMS: atom_id res chain seq x y z
N MET A 1 -23.47 1.16 -3.58
CA MET A 1 -23.52 0.10 -4.59
C MET A 1 -23.70 -1.23 -3.86
N ARG A 2 -24.95 -1.69 -3.71
CA ARG A 2 -25.26 -3.03 -3.19
C ARG A 2 -25.72 -3.83 -4.39
N MET A 3 -24.92 -4.80 -4.82
CA MET A 3 -25.32 -5.75 -5.85
C MET A 3 -25.78 -7.00 -5.10
N GLU A 4 -27.06 -7.00 -4.73
CA GLU A 4 -27.76 -8.21 -4.27
C GLU A 4 -27.87 -9.16 -5.46
N SER A 5 -26.81 -9.93 -5.69
CA SER A 5 -26.90 -11.18 -6.44
C SER A 5 -27.71 -12.13 -5.57
N GLY A 6 -28.98 -12.34 -5.94
CA GLY A 6 -29.99 -13.01 -5.12
C GLY A 6 -29.49 -14.27 -4.44
N THR A 7 -29.61 -14.30 -3.11
CA THR A 7 -29.68 -15.41 -2.13
C THR A 7 -28.81 -16.68 -2.29
N ALA A 8 -28.04 -16.86 -3.36
CA ALA A 8 -27.31 -18.09 -3.69
C ALA A 8 -25.80 -17.88 -3.94
N ILE A 9 -25.37 -16.67 -4.32
CA ILE A 9 -23.94 -16.37 -4.59
C ILE A 9 -23.49 -15.24 -3.68
N GLY A 10 -22.61 -15.57 -2.73
CA GLY A 10 -21.92 -14.60 -1.88
C GLY A 10 -20.68 -14.03 -2.57
N ILE A 11 -20.54 -12.70 -2.57
CA ILE A 11 -19.36 -12.02 -3.09
C ILE A 11 -18.58 -11.43 -1.90
N THR A 12 -17.31 -11.83 -1.78
CA THR A 12 -16.40 -11.29 -0.75
C THR A 12 -15.34 -10.42 -1.41
N ILE A 13 -15.30 -9.15 -1.04
CA ILE A 13 -14.30 -8.20 -1.52
C ILE A 13 -13.08 -8.26 -0.58
N ALA A 14 -11.99 -8.83 -1.07
CA ALA A 14 -10.72 -8.92 -0.35
C ALA A 14 -9.82 -7.73 -0.64
N THR A 15 -9.38 -7.04 0.41
CA THR A 15 -8.39 -5.96 0.35
C THR A 15 -7.09 -6.42 1.00
N PRO A 16 -6.16 -7.01 0.23
CA PRO A 16 -4.84 -7.37 0.73
C PRO A 16 -3.97 -6.11 0.87
N GLY A 17 -3.43 -5.87 2.06
CA GLY A 17 -2.37 -4.91 2.31
C GLY A 17 -0.99 -5.51 2.01
N PHE A 18 0.05 -5.08 2.73
CA PHE A 18 1.40 -5.59 2.50
C PHE A 18 1.57 -7.03 2.98
N ILE A 19 1.53 -7.96 2.03
CA ILE A 19 1.74 -9.39 2.23
C ILE A 19 3.05 -9.86 1.62
N ARG A 20 3.63 -10.91 2.16
CA ARG A 20 4.87 -11.51 1.64
C ARG A 20 4.58 -12.34 0.39
N THR A 21 4.46 -11.67 -0.74
CA THR A 21 4.40 -12.29 -2.08
C THR A 21 5.64 -11.97 -2.88
N ASP A 22 5.91 -12.72 -3.94
CA ASP A 22 7.03 -12.46 -4.86
C ASP A 22 7.02 -11.01 -5.38
N LEU A 23 5.82 -10.49 -5.70
CA LEU A 23 5.60 -9.11 -6.13
C LEU A 23 6.07 -8.09 -5.08
N THR A 24 5.69 -8.31 -3.82
CA THR A 24 6.03 -7.40 -2.71
C THR A 24 7.47 -7.57 -2.25
N LEU A 25 8.06 -8.76 -2.42
CA LEU A 25 9.48 -9.02 -2.16
C LEU A 25 10.37 -8.34 -3.19
N LYS A 26 9.97 -8.35 -4.47
CA LYS A 26 10.66 -7.59 -5.52
C LYS A 26 10.63 -6.08 -5.23
N ALA A 27 9.45 -5.55 -4.86
CA ALA A 27 9.33 -4.15 -4.43
C ALA A 27 10.17 -3.84 -3.17
N LYS A 28 10.25 -4.79 -2.22
CA LYS A 28 11.10 -4.67 -1.04
C LYS A 28 12.58 -4.65 -1.38
N PHE A 29 13.02 -5.38 -2.40
CA PHE A 29 14.41 -5.37 -2.83
C PHE A 29 14.81 -4.03 -3.46
N GLU A 30 13.95 -3.48 -4.31
CA GLU A 30 14.13 -2.17 -4.94
C GLU A 30 14.08 -1.02 -3.92
N LEU A 31 13.25 -1.14 -2.88
CA LEU A 31 12.98 -0.09 -1.88
C LEU A 31 13.44 -0.53 -0.48
N LYS A 32 14.62 -1.14 -0.42
CA LYS A 32 15.14 -1.88 0.74
C LYS A 32 15.20 -1.09 2.06
N ASP A 33 15.57 0.19 2.00
CA ASP A 33 15.66 1.05 3.19
C ASP A 33 14.29 1.38 3.78
N VAL A 34 13.33 1.57 2.90
CA VAL A 34 12.00 2.09 3.20
C VAL A 34 11.06 0.97 3.62
N MET A 35 11.17 -0.16 2.92
CA MET A 35 10.34 -1.34 3.10
C MET A 35 10.86 -2.25 4.23
N ARG A 36 11.92 -1.84 4.93
CA ARG A 36 12.50 -2.58 6.08
C ARG A 36 11.62 -2.49 7.33
N ILE A 37 10.97 -1.35 7.53
CA ILE A 37 10.14 -1.04 8.71
C ILE A 37 8.68 -1.46 8.53
N VAL A 38 8.26 -1.78 7.30
CA VAL A 38 6.86 -2.14 7.02
C VAL A 38 6.62 -3.60 7.39
N PRO A 39 5.70 -3.90 8.33
CA PRO A 39 5.39 -5.26 8.72
C PRO A 39 4.67 -5.98 7.57
N MET A 40 5.27 -7.02 7.00
CA MET A 40 4.63 -7.83 5.95
C MET A 40 3.90 -9.01 6.56
N GLY A 41 2.59 -9.13 6.30
CA GLY A 41 1.81 -10.31 6.68
C GLY A 41 2.18 -11.55 5.85
N SER A 42 1.93 -12.76 6.36
CA SER A 42 2.11 -13.98 5.57
C SER A 42 1.05 -14.08 4.46
N ALA A 43 1.47 -14.48 3.25
CA ALA A 43 0.54 -14.73 2.15
C ALA A 43 -0.39 -15.93 2.43
N SER A 44 0.11 -16.95 3.14
CA SER A 44 -0.69 -18.12 3.54
C SER A 44 -1.80 -17.73 4.51
N GLU A 45 -1.49 -16.90 5.51
CA GLU A 45 -2.49 -16.38 6.46
C GLU A 45 -3.50 -15.46 5.77
N CYS A 46 -3.05 -14.65 4.80
CA CYS A 46 -3.94 -13.83 3.98
C CYS A 46 -4.94 -14.70 3.20
N ALA A 47 -4.45 -15.76 2.55
CA ALA A 47 -5.30 -16.67 1.80
C ALA A 47 -6.30 -17.37 2.72
N LYS A 48 -5.85 -17.85 3.88
CA LYS A 48 -6.72 -18.45 4.89
C LYS A 48 -7.82 -17.47 5.36
N ALA A 49 -7.45 -16.25 5.69
CA ALA A 49 -8.39 -15.23 6.13
C ALA A 49 -9.45 -14.91 5.06
N ILE A 50 -9.07 -14.87 3.77
CA ILE A 50 -10.00 -14.65 2.66
C ILE A 50 -10.97 -15.81 2.53
N VAL A 51 -10.47 -17.05 2.56
CA VAL A 51 -11.31 -18.26 2.44
C VAL A 51 -12.27 -18.37 3.61
N GLU A 52 -11.81 -18.16 4.85
CA GLU A 52 -12.69 -18.17 6.03
C GLU A 52 -13.76 -17.09 5.95
N SER A 53 -13.42 -15.89 5.47
CA SER A 53 -14.37 -14.79 5.32
C SER A 53 -15.41 -15.10 4.25
N ALA A 54 -15.00 -15.70 3.13
CA ALA A 54 -15.92 -16.16 2.10
C ALA A 54 -16.86 -17.26 2.62
N CYS A 55 -16.35 -18.25 3.37
CA CYS A 55 -17.16 -19.29 3.98
C CYS A 55 -18.14 -18.75 5.04
N ARG A 56 -17.77 -17.70 5.77
CA ARG A 56 -18.65 -17.00 6.73
C ARG A 56 -19.73 -16.15 6.04
N GLY A 57 -19.58 -15.86 4.76
CA GLY A 57 -20.46 -14.94 4.03
C GLY A 57 -20.12 -13.46 4.29
N ASP A 58 -18.91 -13.15 4.74
CA ASP A 58 -18.47 -11.78 4.95
C ASP A 58 -18.34 -11.06 3.60
N MET A 59 -18.94 -9.87 3.49
CA MET A 59 -18.87 -9.07 2.26
C MET A 59 -17.49 -8.42 2.05
N TYR A 60 -16.72 -8.21 3.12
CA TYR A 60 -15.44 -7.52 3.08
C TYR A 60 -14.43 -8.19 3.99
N VAL A 61 -13.22 -8.41 3.47
CA VAL A 61 -12.08 -8.89 4.26
C VAL A 61 -10.88 -8.00 4.00
N THR A 62 -10.19 -7.57 5.06
CA THR A 62 -8.96 -6.78 4.97
C THR A 62 -7.86 -7.48 5.73
N TYR A 63 -6.76 -7.80 5.06
CA TYR A 63 -5.61 -8.46 5.65
C TYR A 63 -4.32 -7.85 5.11
N PRO A 64 -3.30 -7.54 5.93
CA PRO A 64 -3.21 -7.74 7.38
C PRO A 64 -4.03 -6.72 8.21
N SER A 65 -4.40 -7.09 9.43
CA SER A 65 -5.32 -6.31 10.29
C SER A 65 -4.82 -4.91 10.64
N TRP A 66 -3.50 -4.70 10.74
CA TRP A 66 -2.91 -3.37 10.96
C TRP A 66 -3.17 -2.40 9.81
N TYR A 67 -3.35 -2.91 8.58
CA TYR A 67 -3.67 -2.09 7.42
C TYR A 67 -5.06 -1.44 7.54
N ARG A 68 -5.96 -2.07 8.31
CA ARG A 68 -7.30 -1.55 8.59
C ARG A 68 -7.26 -0.23 9.37
N VAL A 69 -6.19 0.02 10.13
CA VAL A 69 -5.98 1.26 10.91
C VAL A 69 -5.48 2.41 10.03
N LEU A 70 -4.80 2.10 8.92
CA LEU A 70 -4.35 3.10 7.94
C LEU A 70 -5.49 3.60 7.05
N PHE A 71 -6.55 2.82 6.89
CA PHE A 71 -7.68 3.19 6.04
C PHE A 71 -8.43 4.44 6.51
N PRO A 72 -8.82 4.58 7.80
CA PRO A 72 -9.37 5.83 8.33
C PRO A 72 -8.43 7.01 8.16
N TRP A 73 -7.12 6.79 8.35
CA TRP A 73 -6.13 7.84 8.23
C TRP A 73 -6.05 8.41 6.79
N LYS A 74 -6.18 7.54 5.79
CA LYS A 74 -6.30 7.93 4.38
C LYS A 74 -7.55 8.76 4.09
N VAL A 75 -8.68 8.41 4.69
CA VAL A 75 -9.97 9.06 4.47
C VAL A 75 -10.04 10.42 5.18
N LEU A 76 -9.48 10.52 6.38
CA LEU A 76 -9.53 11.73 7.21
C LEU A 76 -8.53 12.80 6.78
N HIS A 77 -7.29 12.41 6.43
CA HIS A 77 -6.25 13.37 6.07
C HIS A 77 -5.36 12.85 4.94
N PRO A 78 -5.84 12.86 3.68
CA PRO A 78 -5.09 12.34 2.53
C PRO A 78 -3.73 13.04 2.37
N GLN A 79 -3.65 14.35 2.68
CA GLN A 79 -2.40 15.11 2.63
C GLN A 79 -1.32 14.60 3.61
N PHE A 80 -1.71 14.01 4.74
CA PHE A 80 -0.73 13.46 5.69
C PHE A 80 -0.18 12.15 5.15
N VAL A 81 -1.04 11.34 4.52
CA VAL A 81 -0.60 10.11 3.86
C VAL A 81 0.37 10.44 2.74
N ASP A 82 0.07 11.44 1.91
CA ASP A 82 0.95 11.87 0.82
C ASP A 82 2.30 12.40 1.34
N TRP A 83 2.28 13.19 2.41
CA TRP A 83 3.51 13.65 3.07
C TRP A 83 4.33 12.49 3.65
N ALA A 84 3.68 11.57 4.37
CA ALA A 84 4.33 10.40 4.92
C ALA A 84 4.90 9.50 3.80
N PHE A 85 4.17 9.33 2.70
CA PHE A 85 4.62 8.57 1.52
C PHE A 85 5.81 9.25 0.84
N ASN A 86 5.86 10.59 0.75
CA ASN A 86 7.00 11.32 0.19
C ASN A 86 8.24 11.27 1.11
N LEU A 87 8.07 11.21 2.42
CA LEU A 87 9.20 10.99 3.35
C LEU A 87 9.76 9.57 3.23
N ILE A 88 8.86 8.60 3.11
CA ILE A 88 9.16 7.17 2.99
C ILE A 88 9.76 6.90 1.60
N PHE A 89 9.21 7.45 0.53
CA PHE A 89 9.68 7.36 -0.85
C PHE A 89 10.01 8.75 -1.39
N PRO A 90 11.20 9.31 -1.05
CA PRO A 90 11.61 10.59 -1.62
C PRO A 90 11.69 10.45 -3.14
N ASN A 91 10.82 11.15 -3.85
CA ASN A 91 10.88 11.29 -5.29
C ASN A 91 12.26 11.85 -5.65
N LYS A 92 13.17 11.02 -6.19
CA LYS A 92 14.50 11.44 -6.67
C LYS A 92 14.45 12.43 -7.84
N SER A 93 13.27 12.82 -8.31
CA SER A 93 13.09 13.68 -9.48
C SER A 93 13.19 15.19 -9.20
N ALA A 94 13.33 15.64 -7.95
CA ALA A 94 13.33 17.08 -7.62
C ALA A 94 14.71 17.71 -7.32
N MET A 95 15.82 16.99 -7.45
CA MET A 95 17.18 17.56 -7.27
C MET A 95 18.08 17.39 -8.51
N LYS A 96 17.58 17.79 -9.69
CA LYS A 96 18.44 17.95 -10.89
C LYS A 96 18.15 19.23 -11.67
N GLY A 97 17.81 20.32 -10.97
CA GLY A 97 17.56 21.63 -11.58
C GLY A 97 18.53 22.75 -11.19
N ASN A 98 19.18 22.68 -10.01
CA ASN A 98 19.81 23.88 -9.42
C ASN A 98 21.29 23.74 -9.07
N LEU A 99 22.09 23.01 -9.87
CA LEU A 99 23.54 23.11 -9.77
C LEU A 99 24.16 23.36 -11.14
N MET A 100 24.83 24.52 -11.21
CA MET A 100 25.81 24.96 -12.20
C MET A 100 25.29 25.64 -13.47
N MET A 101 25.06 26.95 -13.37
CA MET A 101 25.47 27.88 -14.43
C MET A 101 26.84 28.44 -14.04
N PRO A 102 27.93 28.17 -14.79
CA PRO A 102 29.19 28.86 -14.57
C PRO A 102 29.02 30.33 -14.98
N GLU A 103 29.44 31.22 -14.09
CA GLU A 103 29.51 32.66 -14.36
C GLU A 103 30.33 32.92 -15.62
N HIS A 104 29.69 33.54 -16.61
CA HIS A 104 30.35 34.05 -17.79
C HIS A 104 31.09 35.33 -17.39
N LYS A 105 32.38 35.20 -17.06
CA LYS A 105 33.25 36.35 -16.83
C LYS A 105 33.49 37.04 -18.18
N ALA A 106 32.90 38.22 -18.35
CA ALA A 106 33.29 39.16 -19.39
C ALA A 106 34.51 39.92 -18.91
N GLU A 107 35.66 39.71 -19.55
CA GLU A 107 36.72 40.69 -19.85
C GLU A 107 37.76 40.04 -20.77
#